data_AF-A0A449BRB9-F1
#
_entry.id   AF-A0A449BRB9-F1
#
_cell.length_a   1.000
_cell.length_b   1.000
_cell.length_c   1.000
_cell.angle_alpha   90.00
_cell.angle_beta   90.00
_cell.angle_gamma   90.00
#
_symmetry.space_group_name_H-M   'P 1'
#
loop_
_entity.id
_entity.type
_entity.pdbx_description
1 polymer ?
#
loop_
_entity_poly.entity_id
_entity_poly.type
_entity_poly.pdbx_seq_one_letter_code
_entity_poly.pdbx_strand_id
1 'polypeptide(L)'
;MNRWNFRLKKSDEGYDKITEPFGYKFEMHAKEVYGNGDSYMKHEKNINNLRKLSKTGNEKSTDYSMEDKIIDKNAWNVCLNAFKGLMMNIFVMFMSGGASGIFGIIFIMYSIYNILKSLFNINDAFKGIGEDTNNKFVMQKICFALINFAALLYIMNICSNSGLLPIRSADYFYFIPHQRIKQKSMMSVF
;
A
#
# COMPACT_ATOMS: atom_id res chain seq x y z
N MET A 1 -16.19 -22.28 -44.84
CA MET A 1 -16.50 -20.92 -44.34
C MET A 1 -16.00 -20.80 -42.91
N ASN A 2 -14.96 -20.00 -42.68
CA ASN A 2 -14.35 -19.89 -41.36
C ASN A 2 -15.25 -19.06 -40.44
N ARG A 3 -15.63 -19.63 -39.30
CA ARG A 3 -16.52 -19.04 -38.28
C ARG A 3 -15.94 -17.81 -37.56
N TRP A 4 -14.66 -17.51 -37.80
CA TRP A 4 -13.87 -16.50 -37.10
C TRP A 4 -13.39 -15.36 -38.00
N ASN A 5 -14.19 -14.98 -39.00
CA ASN A 5 -13.88 -13.80 -39.80
C ASN A 5 -14.46 -12.56 -39.09
N PHE A 6 -13.62 -11.83 -38.36
CA PHE A 6 -14.01 -10.59 -37.68
C PHE A 6 -14.21 -9.48 -38.71
N ARG A 7 -15.47 -9.26 -39.11
CA ARG A 7 -15.87 -8.01 -39.79
C ARG A 7 -15.93 -6.91 -38.74
N LEU A 8 -14.87 -6.11 -38.64
CA LEU A 8 -14.89 -4.88 -37.85
C LEU A 8 -15.92 -3.94 -38.49
N LYS A 9 -17.01 -3.66 -37.76
CA LYS A 9 -18.03 -2.70 -38.17
C LYS A 9 -17.41 -1.31 -38.09
N LYS A 10 -17.40 -0.58 -39.21
CA LYS A 10 -16.83 0.77 -39.27
C LYS A 10 -17.72 1.72 -38.46
N SER A 11 -17.12 2.61 -37.68
CA SER A 11 -17.75 3.45 -36.64
C SER A 11 -18.85 4.43 -37.11
N ASP A 12 -19.14 4.48 -38.41
CA ASP A 12 -20.06 5.44 -39.03
C ASP A 12 -21.52 4.96 -39.11
N GLU A 13 -21.83 3.74 -38.64
CA GLU A 13 -23.22 3.29 -38.56
C GLU A 13 -23.89 3.81 -37.28
N GLY A 14 -24.82 4.76 -37.46
CA GLY A 14 -25.55 5.44 -36.40
C GLY A 14 -26.19 4.52 -35.36
N TYR A 15 -25.98 4.86 -34.09
CA TYR A 15 -26.34 4.07 -32.92
C TYR A 15 -27.77 4.35 -32.45
N ASP A 16 -28.76 4.05 -33.27
CA ASP A 16 -30.14 4.07 -32.81
C ASP A 16 -30.47 2.74 -32.10
N LYS A 17 -30.24 2.77 -30.77
CA LYS A 17 -30.83 1.92 -29.73
C LYS A 17 -30.60 0.41 -29.87
N ILE A 18 -29.37 -0.03 -29.57
CA ILE A 18 -29.12 -1.43 -29.22
C ILE A 18 -29.16 -1.54 -27.69
N THR A 19 -30.09 -2.33 -27.15
CA THR A 19 -30.12 -2.65 -25.72
C THR A 19 -29.14 -3.79 -25.44
N GLU A 20 -28.02 -3.47 -24.80
CA GLU A 20 -27.03 -4.45 -24.31
C GLU A 20 -27.68 -5.40 -23.26
N PRO A 21 -27.29 -6.68 -23.21
CA PRO A 21 -27.82 -7.60 -22.22
C PRO A 21 -27.48 -7.12 -20.79
N PHE A 22 -28.43 -7.30 -19.87
CA PHE A 22 -28.45 -6.83 -18.46
C PHE A 22 -28.80 -5.36 -18.21
N GLY A 23 -29.16 -4.58 -19.23
CA GLY A 23 -29.71 -3.23 -19.02
C GLY A 23 -28.73 -2.20 -18.47
N TYR A 24 -27.47 -2.57 -18.20
CA TYR A 24 -26.37 -1.64 -18.00
C TYR A 24 -25.91 -1.12 -19.37
N LYS A 25 -25.61 0.18 -19.46
CA LYS A 25 -25.12 0.81 -20.70
C LYS A 25 -23.61 1.00 -20.61
N PHE A 26 -22.86 -0.08 -20.82
CA PHE A 26 -21.40 -0.05 -20.60
C PHE A 26 -20.73 0.91 -21.56
N GLU A 27 -21.13 0.90 -22.82
CA GLU A 27 -20.53 1.79 -23.82
C GLU A 27 -20.75 3.27 -23.47
N MET A 28 -21.91 3.61 -22.91
CA MET A 28 -22.22 4.97 -22.47
C MET A 28 -21.34 5.40 -21.29
N HIS A 29 -21.20 4.54 -20.28
CA HIS A 29 -20.37 4.81 -19.11
C HIS A 29 -18.87 4.84 -19.47
N ALA A 30 -18.41 3.93 -20.33
CA ALA A 30 -17.04 3.92 -20.81
C ALA A 30 -16.72 5.19 -21.63
N LYS A 31 -17.65 5.65 -22.46
CA LYS A 31 -17.50 6.90 -23.24
C LYS A 31 -17.53 8.15 -22.37
N GLU A 32 -18.24 8.12 -21.24
CA GLU A 32 -18.22 9.18 -20.23
C GLU A 32 -16.88 9.23 -19.48
N VAL A 33 -16.35 8.08 -19.07
CA VAL A 33 -15.09 7.99 -18.30
C VAL A 33 -13.85 8.21 -19.18
N TYR A 34 -13.85 7.67 -20.40
CA TYR A 34 -12.66 7.64 -21.28
C TYR A 34 -12.78 8.55 -22.52
N GLY A 35 -13.92 9.21 -22.72
CA GLY A 35 -14.18 10.07 -23.88
C GLY A 35 -14.40 9.28 -25.18
N ASN A 36 -14.73 9.98 -26.27
CA ASN A 36 -14.75 9.38 -27.61
C ASN A 36 -13.37 8.76 -27.91
N GLY A 37 -13.34 7.61 -28.60
CA GLY A 37 -12.12 6.89 -29.01
C GLY A 37 -11.11 7.71 -29.84
N ASP A 38 -11.49 8.93 -30.23
CA ASP A 38 -10.68 9.91 -30.95
C ASP A 38 -9.80 10.76 -29.99
N SER A 39 -9.90 10.56 -28.67
CA SER A 39 -9.26 11.38 -27.63
C SER A 39 -7.73 11.34 -27.66
N TYR A 40 -7.13 10.32 -28.28
CA TYR A 40 -5.68 10.24 -28.49
C TYR A 40 -5.15 11.37 -29.40
N MET A 41 -5.96 11.86 -30.35
CA MET A 41 -5.61 12.97 -31.27
C MET A 41 -5.79 14.36 -30.65
N LYS A 42 -6.55 14.47 -29.55
CA LYS A 42 -6.71 15.75 -28.80
C LYS A 42 -5.52 16.03 -27.88
N HIS A 43 -4.84 14.98 -27.40
CA HIS A 43 -3.67 15.13 -26.55
C HIS A 43 -2.52 15.83 -27.29
N GLU A 44 -2.35 15.59 -28.60
CA GLU A 44 -1.30 16.21 -29.43
C GLU A 44 -1.46 17.73 -29.59
N LYS A 45 -2.69 18.24 -29.70
CA LYS A 45 -2.94 19.69 -29.77
C LYS A 45 -2.59 20.41 -28.46
N ASN A 46 -2.59 19.69 -27.33
CA ASN A 46 -2.16 20.21 -26.04
C ASN A 46 -0.63 20.28 -25.92
N ILE A 47 0.13 19.41 -26.60
CA ILE A 47 1.61 19.41 -26.58
C ILE A 47 2.17 20.69 -27.19
N ASN A 48 1.54 21.23 -28.24
CA ASN A 48 1.96 22.49 -28.85
C ASN A 48 1.71 23.70 -27.94
N ASN A 49 0.63 23.68 -27.14
CA ASN A 49 0.36 24.70 -26.14
C ASN A 49 1.27 24.56 -24.91
N LEU A 50 1.59 23.34 -24.48
CA LEU A 50 2.59 23.05 -23.45
C LEU A 50 3.99 23.53 -23.88
N ARG A 51 4.37 23.30 -25.14
CA ARG A 51 5.63 23.79 -25.71
C ARG A 51 5.63 25.32 -25.85
N LYS A 52 4.48 25.95 -26.09
CA LYS A 52 4.34 27.42 -26.15
C LYS A 52 4.33 28.08 -24.76
N LEU A 53 3.82 27.40 -23.74
CA LEU A 53 3.90 27.80 -22.33
C LEU A 53 5.34 27.70 -21.81
N SER A 54 6.04 26.60 -22.14
CA SER A 54 7.48 26.41 -21.87
C SER A 54 8.34 27.49 -22.56
N LYS A 55 7.98 27.91 -23.78
CA LYS A 55 8.74 28.94 -24.53
C LYS A 55 8.47 30.39 -24.05
N THR A 56 7.44 30.62 -23.25
CA THR A 56 7.08 31.94 -22.68
C THR A 56 7.66 32.14 -21.27
N GLY A 57 8.27 31.11 -20.67
CA GLY A 57 9.06 31.22 -19.44
C GLY A 57 10.55 31.23 -19.73
N ASN A 58 11.08 32.32 -20.26
CA ASN A 58 12.51 32.46 -20.52
C ASN A 58 13.20 33.13 -19.31
N GLU A 59 13.38 32.36 -18.23
CA GLU A 59 14.37 32.63 -17.17
C GLU A 59 15.02 31.31 -16.75
N LYS A 60 16.17 31.03 -17.34
CA LYS A 60 16.94 29.79 -17.10
C LYS A 60 17.50 29.70 -15.67
N SER A 61 17.41 30.74 -14.84
CA SER A 61 17.84 30.72 -13.43
C SER A 61 16.76 30.23 -12.47
N THR A 62 15.47 30.34 -12.81
CA THR A 62 14.36 29.91 -11.95
C THR A 62 13.91 28.46 -12.16
N ASP A 63 14.20 27.89 -13.33
CA ASP A 63 13.73 26.55 -13.75
C ASP A 63 14.32 25.42 -12.88
N TYR A 64 15.64 25.44 -12.65
CA TYR A 64 16.33 24.48 -11.77
C TYR A 64 15.78 24.46 -10.34
N SER A 65 15.38 25.62 -9.82
CA SER A 65 14.85 25.75 -8.47
C SER A 65 13.39 25.27 -8.37
N MET A 66 12.66 25.25 -9.48
CA MET A 66 11.30 24.70 -9.55
C MET A 66 11.34 23.17 -9.70
N GLU A 67 12.28 22.64 -10.48
CA GLU A 67 12.50 21.19 -10.61
C GLU A 67 12.88 20.55 -9.27
N ASP A 68 13.84 21.13 -8.53
CA ASP A 68 14.22 20.65 -7.19
C ASP A 68 13.01 20.60 -6.22
N LYS A 69 12.15 21.63 -6.24
CA LYS A 69 10.93 21.68 -5.42
C LYS A 69 9.90 20.62 -5.82
N ILE A 70 9.83 20.26 -7.09
CA ILE A 70 8.94 19.21 -7.59
C ILE A 70 9.43 17.84 -7.08
N ILE A 71 10.74 17.59 -7.13
CA ILE A 71 11.34 16.34 -6.65
C ILE A 71 11.15 16.20 -5.14
N ASP A 72 11.37 17.27 -4.36
CA ASP A 72 11.13 17.30 -2.92
C ASP A 72 9.67 16.97 -2.56
N LYS A 73 8.71 17.59 -3.27
CA LYS A 73 7.27 17.28 -3.09
C LYS A 73 6.96 15.83 -3.42
N ASN A 74 7.58 15.29 -4.46
CA ASN A 74 7.39 13.91 -4.84
C ASN A 74 7.95 12.94 -3.78
N ALA A 75 9.13 13.23 -3.22
CA ALA A 75 9.70 12.47 -2.11
C ALA A 75 8.80 12.48 -0.86
N TRP A 76 8.17 13.62 -0.56
CA TRP A 76 7.16 13.71 0.50
C TRP A 76 5.91 12.86 0.19
N ASN A 77 5.47 12.83 -1.06
CA ASN A 77 4.34 11.99 -1.46
C ASN A 77 4.65 10.49 -1.31
N VAL A 78 5.88 10.04 -1.59
CA VAL A 78 6.31 8.65 -1.34
C VAL A 78 6.18 8.30 0.14
N CYS A 79 6.66 9.18 1.01
CA CYS A 79 6.54 9.00 2.46
C CYS A 79 5.07 8.96 2.91
N LEU A 80 4.24 9.89 2.42
CA LEU A 80 2.81 9.93 2.72
C LEU A 80 2.06 8.68 2.23
N ASN A 81 2.44 8.12 1.08
CA ASN A 81 1.84 6.88 0.58
C ASN A 81 2.20 5.69 1.48
N ALA A 82 3.46 5.59 1.91
CA ALA A 82 3.88 4.56 2.85
C ALA A 82 3.17 4.69 4.20
N PHE A 83 3.02 5.92 4.70
CA PHE A 83 2.25 6.21 5.91
C PHE A 83 0.80 5.75 5.78
N LYS A 84 0.10 6.09 4.69
CA LYS A 84 -1.29 5.66 4.45
C LYS A 84 -1.42 4.14 4.41
N GLY A 85 -0.51 3.45 3.72
CA GLY A 85 -0.51 1.99 3.65
C GLY A 85 -0.32 1.33 5.02
N LEU A 86 0.60 1.86 5.83
CA LEU A 86 0.83 1.37 7.19
C LEU A 86 -0.33 1.66 8.13
N MET A 87 -0.91 2.86 8.06
CA MET A 87 -2.10 3.22 8.84
C MET A 87 -3.26 2.28 8.55
N MET A 88 -3.45 1.89 7.28
CA MET A 88 -4.46 0.91 6.92
C MET A 88 -4.21 -0.45 7.58
N ASN A 89 -2.97 -0.96 7.54
CA ASN A 89 -2.62 -2.24 8.16
C ASN A 89 -2.83 -2.22 9.69
N ILE A 90 -2.41 -1.14 10.35
CA ILE A 90 -2.59 -0.93 11.79
C ILE A 90 -4.07 -0.86 12.16
N PHE A 91 -4.86 -0.12 11.38
CA PHE A 91 -6.28 0.08 11.63
C PHE A 91 -7.07 -1.22 11.53
N VAL A 92 -6.80 -2.03 10.49
CA VAL A 92 -7.42 -3.35 10.34
C VAL A 92 -7.08 -4.24 11.53
N MET A 93 -5.81 -4.25 11.97
CA MET A 93 -5.39 -5.04 13.11
C MET A 93 -6.04 -4.56 14.42
N PHE A 94 -6.21 -3.25 14.60
CA PHE A 94 -6.93 -2.67 15.72
C PHE A 94 -8.40 -3.11 15.74
N MET A 95 -9.10 -3.02 14.61
CA MET A 95 -10.50 -3.44 14.51
C MET A 95 -10.70 -4.95 14.67
N SER A 96 -9.77 -5.76 14.15
CA SER A 96 -9.83 -7.22 14.27
C SER A 96 -9.56 -7.73 15.69
N GLY A 97 -9.13 -6.86 16.63
CA GLY A 97 -8.88 -7.25 18.01
C GLY A 97 -7.63 -8.11 18.22
N GLY A 98 -6.65 -8.03 17.32
CA GLY A 98 -5.41 -8.82 17.39
C GLY A 98 -5.48 -10.17 16.66
N ALA A 99 -4.68 -11.14 17.08
CA ALA A 99 -4.49 -12.42 16.39
C ALA A 99 -5.59 -13.45 16.73
N SER A 100 -6.86 -13.10 16.55
CA SER A 100 -7.97 -14.02 16.83
C SER A 100 -8.05 -15.11 15.75
N GLY A 101 -7.60 -16.32 16.09
CA GLY A 101 -7.60 -17.48 15.20
C GLY A 101 -6.43 -17.55 14.22
N ILE A 102 -6.40 -18.62 13.41
CA ILE A 102 -5.27 -18.91 12.50
C ILE A 102 -5.04 -17.82 11.45
N PHE A 103 -6.12 -17.20 10.96
CA PHE A 103 -6.04 -16.14 9.97
C PHE A 103 -5.41 -14.86 10.54
N GLY A 104 -5.70 -14.52 11.79
CA GLY A 104 -5.08 -13.38 12.48
C GLY A 104 -3.58 -13.57 12.65
N ILE A 105 -3.15 -14.80 12.99
CA ILE A 105 -1.73 -15.16 13.10
C ILE A 105 -0.99 -14.94 11.77
N ILE A 106 -1.52 -15.51 10.68
CA ILE A 106 -0.87 -15.42 9.37
C ILE A 106 -0.79 -13.96 8.92
N PHE A 107 -1.87 -13.20 9.12
CA PHE A 107 -1.92 -11.78 8.80
C PHE A 107 -0.86 -10.97 9.55
N ILE A 108 -0.70 -11.20 10.87
CA ILE A 108 0.32 -10.54 11.67
C ILE A 108 1.74 -10.86 11.20
N MET A 109 2.01 -12.13 10.88
CA MET A 109 3.33 -12.54 10.37
C MET A 109 3.62 -11.89 9.03
N TYR A 110 2.64 -11.84 8.12
CA TYR A 110 2.77 -11.15 6.84
C TYR A 110 3.01 -9.64 7.02
N SER A 111 2.28 -9.00 7.94
CA SER A 111 2.40 -7.57 8.20
C SER A 111 3.79 -7.21 8.75
N ILE A 112 4.31 -7.99 9.70
CA ILE A 112 5.67 -7.86 10.22
C ILE A 112 6.68 -7.97 9.08
N TYR A 113 6.58 -9.02 8.26
CA TYR A 113 7.48 -9.22 7.12
C TYR A 113 7.45 -8.04 6.14
N ASN A 114 6.26 -7.53 5.81
CA ASN A 114 6.12 -6.39 4.91
C ASN A 114 6.79 -5.12 5.48
N ILE A 115 6.65 -4.87 6.78
CA ILE A 115 7.28 -3.71 7.43
C ILE A 115 8.80 -3.86 7.48
N LEU A 116 9.32 -5.05 7.81
CA LEU A 116 10.76 -5.31 7.73
C LEU A 116 11.28 -5.10 6.31
N LYS A 117 10.58 -5.64 5.31
CA LYS A 117 10.94 -5.48 3.91
C LYS A 117 10.96 -4.00 3.51
N SER A 118 9.97 -3.22 3.93
CA SER A 118 9.91 -1.78 3.70
C SER A 118 11.07 -1.03 4.36
N LEU A 119 11.42 -1.39 5.61
CA LEU A 119 12.51 -0.78 6.36
C LEU A 119 13.89 -1.05 5.76
N PHE A 120 14.13 -2.25 5.21
CA PHE A 120 15.39 -2.56 4.54
C PHE A 120 15.47 -1.99 3.12
N ASN A 121 14.34 -1.84 2.43
CA ASN A 121 14.28 -1.34 1.05
C ASN A 121 14.01 0.17 0.96
N ILE A 122 14.43 0.96 1.95
CA ILE A 122 14.26 2.42 1.93
C ILE A 122 14.97 3.01 0.72
N ASN A 123 16.20 2.58 0.45
CA ASN A 123 16.97 3.12 -0.67
C ASN A 123 16.27 2.83 -2.00
N ASP A 124 15.67 1.65 -2.18
CA ASP A 124 14.95 1.29 -3.40
C ASP A 124 13.67 2.11 -3.58
N ALA A 125 12.95 2.42 -2.50
CA ALA A 125 11.77 3.28 -2.57
C ALA A 125 12.08 4.70 -3.05
N PHE A 126 13.29 5.21 -2.78
CA PHE A 126 13.72 6.54 -3.20
C PHE A 126 14.57 6.55 -4.48
N LYS A 127 15.00 5.40 -5.02
CA LYS A 127 15.76 5.31 -6.28
C LYS A 127 15.01 5.89 -7.47
N GLY A 128 13.68 5.76 -7.50
CA GLY A 128 12.84 6.29 -8.60
C GLY A 128 12.65 7.81 -8.59
N ILE A 129 13.09 8.52 -7.53
CA ILE A 129 12.91 9.98 -7.38
C ILE A 129 14.13 10.78 -7.88
N GLY A 130 15.31 10.17 -7.96
CA GLY A 130 16.51 10.82 -8.50
C GLY A 130 17.81 10.08 -8.16
N GLU A 131 18.61 9.77 -9.18
CA GLU A 131 19.90 9.06 -9.09
C GLU A 131 21.01 9.87 -8.38
N ASP A 132 20.94 11.21 -8.41
CA ASP A 132 22.10 12.07 -8.14
C ASP A 132 22.06 12.84 -6.82
N THR A 133 21.22 12.47 -5.84
CA THR A 133 21.20 13.23 -4.58
C THR A 133 20.96 12.42 -3.32
N ASN A 134 21.92 11.53 -3.06
CA ASN A 134 22.02 10.78 -1.80
C ASN A 134 21.93 11.65 -0.52
N ASN A 135 22.29 12.94 -0.59
CA ASN A 135 22.26 13.85 0.55
C ASN A 135 21.02 14.77 0.66
N LYS A 136 20.24 15.02 -0.42
CA LYS A 136 19.09 15.95 -0.33
C LYS A 136 17.90 15.33 0.40
N PHE A 137 17.70 14.02 0.28
CA PHE A 137 16.48 13.34 0.80
C PHE A 137 16.65 12.65 2.16
N VAL A 138 17.70 12.97 2.91
CA VAL A 138 18.01 12.30 4.19
C VAL A 138 16.85 12.46 5.18
N MET A 139 16.23 13.64 5.22
CA MET A 139 15.10 13.91 6.12
C MET A 139 13.87 13.04 5.80
N GLN A 140 13.54 12.90 4.52
CA GLN A 140 12.41 12.08 4.06
C GLN A 140 12.67 10.58 4.30
N LYS A 141 13.92 10.12 4.11
CA LYS A 141 14.33 8.75 4.43
C LYS A 141 14.18 8.44 5.92
N ILE A 142 14.62 9.35 6.80
CA ILE A 142 14.48 9.20 8.26
C ILE A 142 13.00 9.17 8.64
N CYS A 143 12.18 10.07 8.09
CA CYS A 143 10.75 10.09 8.34
C CYS A 143 10.08 8.76 7.96
N PHE A 144 10.39 8.23 6.77
CA PHE A 144 9.90 6.93 6.33
C PHE A 144 10.33 5.80 7.28
N ALA A 145 11.61 5.79 7.70
CA ALA A 145 12.12 4.79 8.63
C ALA A 145 11.41 4.84 9.99
N LEU A 146 11.21 6.04 10.54
CA LEU A 146 10.52 6.26 11.81
C LEU A 146 9.07 5.76 11.77
N ILE A 147 8.36 6.02 10.68
CA ILE A 147 6.97 5.57 10.51
C ILE A 147 6.89 4.04 10.46
N ASN A 148 7.77 3.38 9.70
CA ASN A 148 7.83 1.91 9.66
C ASN A 148 8.22 1.33 11.03
N PHE A 149 9.14 1.98 11.75
CA PHE A 149 9.55 1.56 13.09
C PHE A 149 8.42 1.68 14.11
N ALA A 150 7.68 2.79 14.09
CA ALA A 150 6.49 2.97 14.93
C ALA A 150 5.42 1.91 14.63
N ALA A 151 5.19 1.59 13.36
CA ALA A 151 4.27 0.52 12.95
C ALA A 151 4.71 -0.85 13.47
N LEU A 152 6.02 -1.15 13.38
CA LEU A 152 6.60 -2.38 13.90
C LEU A 152 6.41 -2.51 15.42
N LEU A 153 6.69 -1.44 16.17
CA LEU A 153 6.50 -1.41 17.63
C LEU A 153 5.04 -1.66 18.02
N TYR A 154 4.11 -1.03 17.31
CA TYR A 154 2.68 -1.24 17.55
C TYR A 154 2.28 -2.70 17.33
N ILE A 155 2.70 -3.30 16.22
CA ILE A 155 2.42 -4.71 15.92
C ILE A 155 3.07 -5.64 16.95
N MET A 156 4.29 -5.34 17.38
CA MET A 156 4.96 -6.12 18.42
C MET A 156 4.17 -6.09 19.74
N ASN A 157 3.59 -4.94 20.11
CA ASN A 157 2.73 -4.83 21.29
C ASN A 157 1.47 -5.69 21.16
N ILE A 158 0.80 -5.68 19.99
CA ILE A 158 -0.36 -6.54 19.75
C ILE A 158 0.02 -8.02 19.77
N CYS A 159 1.17 -8.38 19.20
CA CYS A 159 1.69 -9.75 19.19
C CYS A 159 1.95 -10.27 20.62
N SER A 160 2.56 -9.43 21.46
CA SER A 160 2.75 -9.67 22.89
C SER A 160 1.42 -9.87 23.63
N ASN A 161 0.43 -9.01 23.38
CA ASN A 161 -0.88 -9.10 24.01
C ASN A 161 -1.69 -10.31 23.53
N SER A 162 -1.46 -10.77 22.29
CA SER A 162 -2.12 -11.95 21.72
C SER A 162 -1.50 -13.28 22.19
N GLY A 163 -0.38 -13.25 22.93
CA GLY A 163 0.28 -14.45 23.43
C GLY A 163 1.05 -15.25 22.36
N LEU A 164 1.46 -14.58 21.27
CA LEU A 164 2.17 -15.22 20.17
C LEU A 164 3.68 -15.34 20.38
N LEU A 165 4.22 -14.51 21.27
CA LEU A 165 5.64 -14.48 21.58
C LEU A 165 5.89 -15.29 22.86
N PRO A 166 6.95 -16.11 22.91
CA PRO A 166 7.36 -16.82 24.12
C PRO A 166 8.02 -15.85 25.09
N ILE A 167 7.21 -15.01 25.74
CA ILE A 167 7.67 -13.98 26.69
C ILE A 167 6.93 -14.06 28.03
N ARG A 168 5.86 -14.84 28.10
CA ARG A 168 5.03 -14.95 29.31
C ARG A 168 5.49 -16.15 30.11
N SER A 169 5.39 -16.07 31.44
CA SER A 169 5.76 -17.17 32.34
C SER A 169 5.02 -18.49 32.04
N ALA A 170 3.83 -18.41 31.45
CA ALA A 170 3.06 -19.56 30.99
C ALA A 170 3.79 -20.37 29.89
N ASP A 171 4.53 -19.70 29.01
CA ASP A 171 5.28 -20.33 27.92
C ASP A 171 6.42 -21.21 28.46
N TYR A 172 6.87 -20.94 29.69
CA TYR A 172 7.95 -21.64 30.37
C TYR A 172 7.47 -22.62 31.46
N PHE A 173 6.16 -22.87 31.55
CA PHE A 173 5.60 -23.76 32.58
C PHE A 173 6.22 -25.16 32.57
N TYR A 174 6.62 -25.65 31.38
CA TYR A 174 7.29 -26.95 31.24
C TYR A 174 8.59 -27.09 32.07
N PHE A 175 9.27 -25.98 32.37
CA PHE A 175 10.52 -25.99 33.15
C PHE A 175 10.31 -26.03 34.67
N ILE A 176 9.07 -25.90 35.15
CA ILE A 176 8.78 -25.89 36.59
C ILE A 176 8.71 -27.34 37.11
N PRO A 177 9.48 -27.71 38.15
CA PRO A 177 9.46 -29.06 38.69
C PRO A 177 8.09 -29.39 39.30
N HIS A 178 7.58 -30.58 39.00
CA HIS A 178 6.27 -31.02 39.46
C HIS A 178 6.28 -31.22 40.99
N GLN A 179 5.50 -30.43 41.72
CA GLN A 179 5.35 -30.61 43.17
C GLN A 179 4.41 -31.79 43.45
N ARG A 180 4.95 -32.89 43.99
CA ARG A 180 4.17 -34.02 44.48
C ARG A 180 3.68 -33.72 45.90
N ILE A 181 2.44 -33.27 46.04
CA ILE A 181 1.80 -33.08 47.34
C ILE A 181 1.43 -34.45 47.90
N LYS A 182 2.06 -34.87 49.01
CA LYS A 182 1.67 -36.09 49.72
C LYS A 182 0.46 -35.78 50.59
N GLN A 183 -0.72 -36.22 50.18
CA GLN A 183 -1.92 -36.13 51.01
C GLN A 183 -1.84 -37.24 52.09
N LYS A 184 -1.78 -36.84 53.36
CA LYS A 184 -2.01 -37.75 54.47
C LYS A 184 -3.53 -37.82 54.64
N SER A 185 -4.18 -38.89 54.16
CA SER A 185 -5.59 -39.10 54.45
C SER A 185 -5.73 -39.28 55.96
N MET A 186 -6.32 -38.29 56.62
CA MET A 186 -6.71 -38.44 58.01
C MET A 186 -7.99 -39.26 57.99
N MET A 187 -7.86 -40.58 58.17
CA MET A 187 -9.00 -41.45 58.36
C MET A 187 -9.69 -41.02 59.64
N SER A 188 -10.82 -40.33 59.49
CA SER A 188 -11.72 -39.98 60.58
C SER A 188 -12.34 -41.27 61.09
N VAL A 189 -11.81 -41.79 62.20
CA VAL A 189 -12.43 -42.88 62.97
C VAL A 189 -13.54 -42.26 63.81
N PHE A 190 -14.77 -42.31 63.28
CA PHE A 190 -16.00 -42.21 64.05
C PHE A 190 -16.68 -43.58 64.03
#